data_AF-A0A2G8RDS4-F1
#
_entry.id   AF-A0A2G8RDS4-F1
#
_cell.length_a   1.000
_cell.length_b   1.000
_cell.length_c   1.000
_cell.angle_alpha   90.00
_cell.angle_beta   90.00
_cell.angle_gamma   90.00
#
_symmetry.space_group_name_H-M   'P 1'
#
loop_
_entity.id
_entity.type
_entity.pdbx_description
1 polymer ?
#
loop_
_entity_poly.entity_id
_entity_poly.type
_entity_poly.pdbx_seq_one_letter_code
_entity_poly.pdbx_strand_id
1 'polypeptide(L)'
;MAGHVKFRKKLTREQFRRFMADQSACVVVFEACGSASYCAREIEKLGHEARLIAVQYGKPFVKRQKNDAADAEAVVFAVQRPEMRFVSPKSGDLQARAVLLRSRESLVHQRTALVNALRAILYEYGHVFPLRIVQVKWIDAWIKTLKHVSIFPNIELCKVGRFDRGQLSDSHPHDLRDPNLRPSCSINQ
;
A
#
# COMPACT_ATOMS: atom_id res chain seq x y z
N MET A 1 19.45 -36.09 -4.27
CA MET A 1 18.55 -37.17 -3.80
C MET A 1 17.12 -36.74 -4.04
N ALA A 2 16.34 -37.50 -4.80
CA ALA A 2 14.91 -37.23 -4.96
C ALA A 2 14.16 -37.69 -3.69
N GLY A 3 13.51 -36.76 -2.99
CA GLY A 3 12.64 -37.11 -1.86
C GLY A 3 11.33 -37.72 -2.34
N HIS A 4 10.78 -38.68 -1.59
CA HIS A 4 9.45 -39.24 -1.83
C HIS A 4 8.42 -38.55 -0.93
N VAL A 5 7.21 -38.34 -1.45
CA VAL A 5 6.12 -37.72 -0.71
C VAL A 5 5.64 -38.68 0.38
N LYS A 6 5.77 -38.30 1.66
CA LYS A 6 5.22 -39.10 2.78
C LYS A 6 3.74 -38.83 3.03
N PHE A 7 3.32 -37.55 2.98
CA PHE A 7 1.96 -37.15 3.30
C PHE A 7 1.50 -35.98 2.40
N ARG A 8 0.20 -35.93 2.10
CA ARG A 8 -0.51 -34.76 1.56
C ARG A 8 -1.77 -34.54 2.39
N LYS A 9 -1.71 -33.63 3.35
CA LYS A 9 -2.81 -33.36 4.28
C LYS A 9 -3.19 -31.89 4.23
N LYS A 10 -4.49 -31.61 4.20
CA LYS A 10 -5.03 -30.27 4.44
C LYS A 10 -5.27 -30.14 5.94
N LEU A 11 -4.56 -29.22 6.58
CA LEU A 11 -4.60 -29.02 8.02
C LEU A 11 -5.08 -27.60 8.33
N THR A 12 -5.94 -27.47 9.34
CA THR A 12 -6.20 -26.16 9.96
C THR A 12 -4.98 -25.71 10.75
N ARG A 13 -4.95 -24.44 11.20
CA ARG A 13 -3.84 -23.90 11.99
C ARG A 13 -3.59 -24.70 13.28
N GLU A 14 -4.66 -25.09 13.97
CA GLU A 14 -4.57 -25.89 15.20
C GLU A 14 -4.12 -27.33 14.91
N GLN A 15 -4.69 -27.95 13.86
CA GLN A 15 -4.29 -29.29 13.43
C GLN A 15 -2.82 -29.33 12.99
N PHE A 16 -2.33 -28.29 12.30
CA PHE A 16 -0.94 -28.17 11.90
C PHE A 16 0.00 -28.18 13.11
N ARG A 17 -0.30 -27.37 14.13
CA ARG A 17 0.52 -27.32 15.34
C ARG A 17 0.57 -28.67 16.07
N ARG A 18 -0.58 -29.35 16.21
CA ARG A 18 -0.66 -30.70 16.79
C ARG A 18 0.14 -31.71 15.96
N PHE A 19 -0.09 -31.72 14.65
CA PHE A 19 0.60 -32.61 13.72
C PHE A 19 2.12 -32.48 13.80
N MET A 20 2.64 -31.25 13.84
CA MET A 20 4.07 -30.99 13.96
C MET A 20 4.62 -31.44 15.32
N ALA A 21 3.88 -31.23 16.41
CA ALA A 21 4.30 -31.69 17.74
C ALA A 21 4.47 -33.22 17.84
N ASP A 22 3.71 -33.98 17.05
CA ASP A 22 3.83 -35.44 16.96
C ASP A 22 4.98 -35.91 16.05
N GLN A 23 5.60 -35.01 15.27
CA GLN A 23 6.72 -35.36 14.39
C GLN A 23 8.06 -35.23 15.12
N SER A 24 9.04 -36.05 14.72
CA SER A 24 10.43 -35.83 15.11
C SER A 24 10.98 -34.53 14.51
N ALA A 25 12.04 -34.00 15.13
CA ALA A 25 12.75 -32.81 14.65
C ALA A 25 13.08 -32.95 13.15
N CYS A 26 12.64 -31.98 12.36
CA CYS A 26 12.77 -32.01 10.90
C CYS A 26 12.87 -30.59 10.34
N VAL A 27 13.32 -30.48 9.10
CA VAL A 27 13.37 -29.20 8.38
C VAL A 27 12.02 -28.94 7.74
N VAL A 28 11.42 -27.80 8.07
CA VAL A 28 10.15 -27.35 7.50
C VAL A 28 10.40 -26.11 6.66
N VAL A 29 9.91 -26.17 5.43
CA VAL A 29 10.07 -25.07 4.47
C VAL A 29 8.75 -24.32 4.33
N PHE A 30 8.83 -22.99 4.40
CA PHE A 30 7.70 -22.10 4.09
C PHE A 30 8.05 -21.18 2.93
N GLU A 31 7.04 -20.81 2.16
CA GLU A 31 7.11 -19.59 1.35
C GLU A 31 7.03 -18.37 2.28
N ALA A 32 7.85 -17.34 2.04
CA ALA A 32 7.91 -16.11 2.82
C ALA A 32 6.66 -15.23 2.57
N CYS A 33 5.53 -15.66 3.14
CA CYS A 33 4.27 -14.94 3.15
C CYS A 33 4.05 -14.18 4.48
N GLY A 34 2.94 -13.46 4.60
CA GLY A 34 2.64 -12.64 5.78
C GLY A 34 2.60 -13.41 7.11
N SER A 35 2.23 -14.70 7.07
CA SER A 35 2.17 -15.57 8.25
C SER A 35 3.42 -16.43 8.45
N ALA A 36 4.32 -16.50 7.47
CA ALA A 36 5.45 -17.44 7.49
C ALA A 36 6.40 -17.23 8.67
N SER A 37 6.71 -15.99 9.02
CA SER A 37 7.58 -15.70 10.18
C SER A 37 6.92 -16.12 11.51
N TYR A 38 5.60 -16.04 11.62
CA TYR A 38 4.89 -16.57 12.81
C TYR A 38 4.97 -18.09 12.85
N CYS A 39 4.65 -18.76 11.74
CA CYS A 39 4.69 -20.23 11.66
C CYS A 39 6.08 -20.77 11.95
N ALA A 40 7.13 -20.15 11.41
CA ALA A 40 8.52 -20.51 11.66
C ALA A 40 8.86 -20.49 13.15
N ARG A 41 8.56 -19.39 13.85
CA ARG A 41 8.79 -19.30 15.30
C ARG A 41 8.03 -20.36 16.09
N GLU A 42 6.80 -20.69 15.67
CA GLU A 42 5.99 -21.70 16.36
C GLU A 42 6.55 -23.12 16.19
N ILE A 43 7.06 -23.47 15.01
CA ILE A 43 7.66 -24.79 14.80
C ILE A 43 9.08 -24.89 15.37
N GLU A 44 9.83 -23.79 15.42
CA GLU A 44 11.14 -23.72 16.08
C GLU A 44 11.01 -24.01 17.58
N LYS A 45 9.94 -23.52 18.23
CA LYS A 45 9.61 -23.87 19.63
C LYS A 45 9.31 -25.35 19.83
N LEU A 46 8.86 -26.06 18.79
CA LEU A 46 8.63 -27.50 18.82
C LEU A 46 9.90 -28.31 18.49
N GLY A 47 11.04 -27.64 18.24
CA GLY A 47 12.31 -28.30 17.95
C GLY A 47 12.56 -28.58 16.46
N HIS A 48 11.77 -28.03 15.55
CA HIS A 48 12.00 -28.12 14.11
C HIS A 48 12.89 -26.99 13.60
N GLU A 49 13.58 -27.21 12.48
CA GLU A 49 14.31 -26.16 11.78
C GLU A 49 13.40 -25.50 10.73
N ALA A 50 13.17 -24.19 10.83
CA ALA A 50 12.37 -23.45 9.85
C ALA A 50 13.24 -22.80 8.77
N ARG A 51 12.85 -22.98 7.50
CA ARG A 51 13.50 -22.33 6.35
C ARG A 51 12.46 -21.58 5.52
N LEU A 52 12.63 -20.28 5.31
CA LEU A 52 11.73 -19.50 4.46
C LEU A 52 12.38 -19.24 3.11
N ILE A 53 11.65 -19.44 2.02
CA ILE A 53 12.07 -19.03 0.68
C ILE A 53 11.26 -17.84 0.20
N ALA A 54 11.87 -16.94 -0.57
CA ALA A 54 11.12 -15.84 -1.17
C ALA A 54 10.12 -16.36 -2.22
N VAL A 55 8.93 -15.75 -2.26
CA VAL A 55 7.84 -16.04 -3.22
C VAL A 55 8.34 -16.17 -4.67
N GLN A 56 9.26 -15.27 -5.05
CA GLN A 56 9.85 -15.23 -6.40
C GLN A 56 10.60 -16.51 -6.79
N TYR A 57 11.11 -17.27 -5.84
CA TYR A 57 11.82 -18.53 -6.10
C TYR A 57 10.88 -19.73 -6.24
N GLY A 58 9.70 -19.69 -5.62
CA GLY A 58 8.68 -20.74 -5.79
C GLY A 58 7.88 -20.58 -7.08
N LYS A 59 7.59 -19.34 -7.49
CA LYS A 59 6.73 -19.00 -8.63
C LYS A 59 7.04 -19.77 -9.94
N PRO A 60 8.30 -19.99 -10.36
CA PRO A 60 8.61 -20.73 -11.58
C PRO A 60 8.21 -22.22 -11.55
N PHE A 61 8.00 -22.78 -10.36
CA PHE A 61 7.70 -24.20 -10.16
C PHE A 61 6.20 -24.48 -9.92
N VAL A 62 5.38 -23.43 -9.87
CA VAL A 62 3.92 -23.57 -9.70
C VAL A 62 3.31 -24.10 -11.00
N LYS A 63 2.58 -25.21 -10.89
CA LYS A 63 1.87 -25.84 -12.02
C LYS A 63 0.70 -24.97 -12.48
N ARG A 64 0.20 -25.16 -13.72
CA ARG A 64 -0.84 -24.34 -14.37
C ARG A 64 -2.12 -24.10 -13.53
N GLN A 65 -2.46 -24.97 -12.59
CA GLN A 65 -3.57 -24.75 -11.66
C GLN A 65 -3.03 -24.36 -10.29
N LYS A 66 -3.30 -23.11 -9.90
CA LYS A 66 -2.94 -22.59 -8.58
C LYS A 66 -3.83 -23.23 -7.53
N ASN A 67 -3.22 -23.99 -6.62
CA ASN A 67 -3.83 -24.49 -5.40
C ASN A 67 -2.74 -24.68 -4.33
N ASP A 68 -3.15 -24.74 -3.06
CA ASP A 68 -2.21 -24.81 -1.94
C ASP A 68 -1.25 -26.03 -2.02
N ALA A 69 -1.71 -27.14 -2.59
CA ALA A 69 -0.88 -28.35 -2.75
C ALA A 69 0.20 -28.16 -3.83
N ALA A 70 -0.14 -27.52 -4.94
CA ALA A 70 0.80 -27.17 -6.01
C ALA A 70 1.81 -26.12 -5.54
N ASP A 71 1.37 -25.16 -4.73
CA ASP A 71 2.24 -24.16 -4.12
C ASP A 71 3.23 -24.82 -3.13
N ALA A 72 2.77 -25.76 -2.30
CA ALA A 72 3.64 -26.53 -1.41
C ALA A 72 4.65 -27.41 -2.18
N GLU A 73 4.24 -28.06 -3.26
CA GLU A 73 5.16 -28.81 -4.14
C GLU A 73 6.21 -27.89 -4.77
N ALA A 74 5.79 -26.72 -5.27
CA ALA A 74 6.68 -25.75 -5.89
C ALA A 74 7.76 -25.26 -4.90
N VAL A 75 7.39 -25.02 -3.64
CA VAL A 75 8.32 -24.65 -2.56
C VAL A 75 9.34 -25.75 -2.32
N VAL A 76 8.91 -27.02 -2.24
CA VAL A 76 9.81 -28.17 -2.05
C VAL A 76 10.77 -28.31 -3.23
N PHE A 77 10.29 -28.15 -4.47
CA PHE A 77 11.16 -28.20 -5.66
C PHE A 77 12.17 -27.06 -5.69
N ALA A 78 11.76 -25.86 -5.31
CA ALA A 78 12.65 -24.71 -5.26
C ALA A 78 13.81 -24.99 -4.28
N VAL A 79 13.52 -25.49 -3.08
CA VAL A 79 14.54 -25.74 -2.04
C VAL A 79 15.58 -26.78 -2.42
N GLN A 80 15.27 -27.69 -3.34
CA GLN A 80 16.25 -28.68 -3.81
C GLN A 80 17.37 -28.07 -4.67
N ARG A 81 17.25 -26.79 -5.09
CA ARG A 81 18.29 -26.11 -5.85
C ARG A 81 19.50 -25.80 -4.96
N PRO A 82 20.73 -26.12 -5.38
CA PRO A 82 21.93 -25.94 -4.56
C PRO A 82 22.22 -24.47 -4.23
N GLU A 83 21.82 -23.55 -5.10
CA GLU A 83 22.00 -22.10 -4.92
C GLU A 83 20.83 -21.44 -4.17
N MET A 84 19.93 -22.22 -3.56
CA MET A 84 18.74 -21.66 -2.91
C MET A 84 19.12 -20.75 -1.74
N ARG A 85 18.50 -19.57 -1.71
CA ARG A 85 18.69 -18.58 -0.64
C ARG A 85 17.48 -18.56 0.27
N PHE A 86 17.75 -18.63 1.57
CA PHE A 86 16.74 -18.57 2.60
C PHE A 86 16.64 -17.19 3.21
N VAL A 87 15.43 -16.82 3.61
CA VAL A 87 15.12 -15.59 4.34
C VAL A 87 15.00 -15.95 5.82
N SER A 88 15.64 -15.17 6.68
CA SER A 88 15.49 -15.37 8.12
C SER A 88 14.07 -15.01 8.58
N PRO A 89 13.43 -15.85 9.43
CA PRO A 89 12.18 -15.47 10.08
C PRO A 89 12.36 -14.15 10.86
N LYS A 90 11.40 -13.23 10.74
CA LYS A 90 11.41 -12.03 11.59
C LYS A 90 11.13 -12.41 13.04
N SER A 91 11.79 -11.76 13.99
CA SER A 91 11.36 -11.81 15.40
C SER A 91 9.99 -11.12 15.56
N GLY A 92 9.31 -11.39 16.68
CA GLY A 92 8.04 -10.72 17.01
C GLY A 92 8.20 -9.20 17.05
N ASP A 93 9.26 -8.70 17.68
CA ASP A 93 9.54 -7.27 17.79
C ASP A 93 9.87 -6.62 16.44
N LEU A 94 10.68 -7.29 15.62
CA LEU A 94 11.00 -6.79 14.28
C LEU A 94 9.76 -6.72 13.40
N GLN A 95 8.89 -7.74 13.50
CA GLN A 95 7.60 -7.77 12.81
C GLN A 95 6.69 -6.62 13.29
N ALA A 96 6.60 -6.38 14.60
CA ALA A 96 5.80 -5.28 15.15
C ALA A 96 6.29 -3.90 14.69
N ARG A 97 7.61 -3.66 14.72
CA ARG A 97 8.20 -2.41 14.22
C ARG A 97 7.92 -2.20 12.72
N ALA A 98 8.03 -3.26 11.92
CA ALA A 98 7.74 -3.19 10.50
C ALA A 98 6.26 -2.87 10.23
N VAL A 99 5.34 -3.42 11.02
CA VAL A 99 3.90 -3.09 10.93
C VAL A 99 3.67 -1.60 11.23
N LEU A 100 4.22 -1.09 12.34
CA LEU A 100 4.07 0.33 12.69
C LEU A 100 4.55 1.28 11.59
N LEU A 101 5.73 1.02 11.03
CA LEU A 101 6.30 1.85 9.97
C LEU A 101 5.42 1.85 8.71
N ARG A 102 5.00 0.65 8.26
CA ARG A 102 4.15 0.48 7.08
C ARG A 102 2.76 1.09 7.28
N SER A 103 2.18 0.92 8.47
CA SER A 103 0.89 1.54 8.82
C SER A 103 0.98 3.06 8.76
N ARG A 104 2.04 3.66 9.32
CA ARG A 104 2.28 5.10 9.24
C ARG A 104 2.40 5.58 7.79
N GLU A 105 3.21 4.90 7.00
CA GLU A 105 3.41 5.22 5.58
C GLU A 105 2.08 5.15 4.79
N SER A 106 1.30 4.08 5.00
CA SER A 106 -0.01 3.90 4.38
C SER A 106 -0.98 5.02 4.75
N LEU A 107 -1.07 5.40 6.03
CA LEU A 107 -1.93 6.50 6.48
C LEU A 107 -1.50 7.85 5.89
N VAL A 108 -0.19 8.11 5.77
CA VAL A 108 0.33 9.33 5.15
C VAL A 108 -0.04 9.38 3.67
N HIS A 109 0.07 8.27 2.95
CA HIS A 109 -0.34 8.19 1.54
C HIS A 109 -1.84 8.35 1.38
N GLN A 110 -2.67 7.65 2.16
CA GLN A 110 -4.12 7.76 2.13
C GLN A 110 -4.59 9.20 2.40
N ARG A 111 -4.05 9.84 3.44
CA ARG A 111 -4.32 11.25 3.74
C ARG A 111 -3.99 12.15 2.55
N THR A 112 -2.83 11.95 1.93
CA THR A 112 -2.38 12.77 0.80
C THR A 112 -3.26 12.55 -0.44
N ALA A 113 -3.62 11.30 -0.72
CA ALA A 113 -4.52 10.93 -1.82
C ALA A 113 -5.90 11.57 -1.64
N LEU A 114 -6.49 11.49 -0.44
CA LEU A 114 -7.79 12.09 -0.14
C LEU A 114 -7.77 13.62 -0.31
N VAL A 115 -6.72 14.28 0.17
CA VAL A 115 -6.58 15.73 0.02
C VAL A 115 -6.40 16.13 -1.44
N ASN A 116 -5.64 15.37 -2.21
CA ASN A 116 -5.47 15.62 -3.64
C ASN A 116 -6.77 15.39 -4.42
N ALA A 117 -7.55 14.39 -4.05
CA ALA A 117 -8.89 14.17 -4.62
C ALA A 117 -9.81 15.36 -4.33
N LEU A 118 -9.84 15.86 -3.08
CA LEU A 118 -10.63 17.04 -2.73
C LEU A 118 -10.21 18.27 -3.54
N ARG A 119 -8.90 18.51 -3.69
CA ARG A 119 -8.40 19.61 -4.52
C ARG A 119 -8.80 19.48 -5.98
N ALA A 120 -8.76 18.27 -6.53
CA ALA A 120 -9.17 18.03 -7.91
C ALA A 120 -10.65 18.38 -8.12
N ILE A 121 -11.52 17.97 -7.19
CA ILE A 121 -12.95 18.33 -7.23
C ILE A 121 -13.13 19.85 -7.16
N LEU A 122 -12.48 20.53 -6.20
CA LEU A 122 -12.59 21.98 -6.06
C LEU A 122 -12.05 22.73 -7.30
N TYR A 123 -11.03 22.18 -7.94
CA TYR A 123 -10.47 22.71 -9.18
C TYR A 123 -11.44 22.61 -10.35
N GLU A 124 -12.28 21.56 -10.43
CA GLU A 124 -13.35 21.47 -11.43
C GLU A 124 -14.36 22.62 -11.31
N TYR A 125 -14.54 23.16 -10.10
CA TYR A 125 -15.36 24.34 -9.82
C TYR A 125 -14.57 25.67 -9.86
N GLY A 126 -13.33 25.67 -10.35
CA GLY A 126 -12.51 26.87 -10.51
C GLY A 126 -11.80 27.35 -9.23
N HIS A 127 -11.84 26.59 -8.14
CA HIS A 127 -11.17 26.95 -6.89
C HIS A 127 -9.78 26.30 -6.81
N VAL A 128 -8.73 27.11 -6.85
CA VAL A 128 -7.33 26.64 -6.78
C VAL A 128 -6.82 26.75 -5.35
N PHE A 129 -6.29 25.63 -4.82
CA PHE A 129 -5.69 25.57 -3.49
C PHE A 129 -4.25 25.07 -3.55
N PRO A 130 -3.36 25.56 -2.66
CA PRO A 130 -1.96 25.17 -2.70
C PRO A 130 -1.73 23.73 -2.17
N LEU A 131 -0.66 23.10 -2.67
CA LEU A 131 -0.46 21.65 -2.62
C LEU A 131 0.00 21.09 -1.26
N ARG A 132 0.54 21.91 -0.36
CA ARG A 132 1.11 21.39 0.90
C ARG A 132 0.01 20.90 1.84
N ILE A 133 0.26 19.79 2.52
CA ILE A 133 -0.72 19.21 3.47
C ILE A 133 -1.09 20.17 4.61
N VAL A 134 -0.13 20.99 5.05
CA VAL A 134 -0.35 22.01 6.08
C VAL A 134 -1.41 23.04 5.66
N GLN A 135 -1.57 23.25 4.34
CA GLN A 135 -2.50 24.22 3.78
C GLN A 135 -3.92 23.67 3.61
N VAL A 136 -4.22 22.43 4.01
CA VAL A 136 -5.60 21.92 4.05
C VAL A 136 -6.51 22.78 4.93
N LYS A 137 -5.94 23.46 5.94
CA LYS A 137 -6.67 24.43 6.78
C LYS A 137 -7.30 25.57 5.96
N TRP A 138 -6.75 25.91 4.80
CA TRP A 138 -7.31 26.92 3.90
C TRP A 138 -8.61 26.45 3.28
N ILE A 139 -8.68 25.17 2.90
CA ILE A 139 -9.90 24.57 2.37
C ILE A 139 -10.98 24.55 3.47
N ASP A 140 -10.62 24.14 4.69
CA ASP A 140 -11.54 24.14 5.84
C ASP A 140 -12.05 25.56 6.17
N ALA A 141 -11.15 26.56 6.20
CA ALA A 141 -11.53 27.95 6.42
C ALA A 141 -12.48 28.46 5.31
N TRP A 142 -12.18 28.18 4.05
CA TRP A 142 -13.02 28.56 2.92
C TRP A 142 -14.41 27.90 2.97
N ILE A 143 -14.49 26.59 3.26
CA ILE A 143 -15.78 25.89 3.42
C ILE A 143 -16.62 26.54 4.53
N LYS A 144 -16.00 26.98 5.63
CA LYS A 144 -16.72 27.68 6.71
C LYS A 144 -17.29 29.02 6.27
N THR A 145 -16.65 29.72 5.34
CA THR A 145 -17.19 30.97 4.78
C THR A 145 -18.41 30.75 3.86
N LEU A 146 -18.52 29.57 3.24
CA LEU A 146 -19.66 29.20 2.39
C LEU A 146 -20.96 28.99 3.17
N LYS A 147 -20.93 28.86 4.50
CA LYS A 147 -22.14 28.67 5.33
C LYS A 147 -23.13 29.84 5.30
N HIS A 148 -22.81 30.93 4.60
CA HIS A 148 -23.69 32.08 4.35
C HIS A 148 -24.05 32.30 2.87
N VAL A 149 -23.69 31.40 1.94
CA VAL A 149 -23.93 31.59 0.51
C VAL A 149 -24.91 30.54 -0.01
N SER A 150 -26.07 31.01 -0.47
CA SER A 150 -27.01 30.24 -1.28
C SER A 150 -26.33 29.85 -2.60
N ILE A 151 -25.88 28.61 -2.71
CA ILE A 151 -25.35 28.01 -3.95
C ILE A 151 -26.61 27.57 -4.73
N PHE A 152 -27.06 28.21 -5.82
CA PHE A 152 -26.43 28.43 -7.12
C PHE A 152 -27.03 29.68 -7.81
N PRO A 153 -26.25 30.42 -8.62
CA PRO A 153 -26.81 30.93 -9.87
C PRO A 153 -25.92 30.65 -11.08
N ASN A 154 -26.56 30.16 -12.14
CA ASN A 154 -26.21 30.23 -13.57
C ASN A 154 -24.73 30.02 -13.97
N ILE A 155 -24.43 28.81 -14.43
CA ILE A 155 -23.22 28.49 -15.20
C ILE A 155 -23.43 28.97 -16.65
N GLU A 156 -22.82 30.09 -17.02
CA GLU A 156 -22.48 30.34 -18.43
C GLU A 156 -21.13 29.68 -18.73
N LEU A 157 -21.15 28.69 -19.63
CA LEU A 157 -19.96 27.98 -20.09
C LEU A 157 -19.12 28.89 -21.01
N CYS A 158 -18.07 29.50 -20.48
CA CYS A 158 -17.03 30.13 -21.28
C CYS A 158 -15.81 29.19 -21.42
N LYS A 159 -15.50 28.76 -22.65
CA LYS A 159 -14.39 27.86 -22.98
C LYS A 159 -13.08 28.67 -22.97
N VAL A 160 -12.20 28.44 -21.99
CA VAL A 160 -10.83 29.01 -22.00
C VAL A 160 -9.80 27.89 -21.89
N GLY A 161 -8.77 27.96 -22.74
CA GLY A 161 -7.73 26.94 -22.95
C GLY A 161 -6.80 26.71 -21.75
N ARG A 162 -5.98 25.65 -21.86
CA ARG A 162 -5.07 25.11 -20.82
C ARG A 162 -4.37 26.20 -19.99
N PHE A 163 -4.61 26.17 -18.68
CA PHE A 163 -3.91 26.97 -17.67
C PHE A 163 -2.61 26.27 -17.25
N ASP A 164 -1.48 26.96 -17.42
CA ASP A 164 -0.15 26.42 -17.12
C ASP A 164 0.16 26.57 -15.62
N ARG A 165 0.62 25.49 -14.96
CA ARG A 165 0.78 25.43 -13.49
C ARG A 165 2.02 26.17 -12.96
N GLY A 166 2.84 26.75 -13.84
CA GLY A 166 4.19 27.24 -13.54
C GLY A 166 4.31 28.61 -12.87
N GLN A 167 3.24 29.41 -12.77
CA GLN A 167 3.32 30.82 -12.34
C GLN A 167 2.43 31.19 -11.15
N LEU A 168 2.36 30.33 -10.13
CA LEU A 168 1.84 30.72 -8.81
C LEU A 168 3.00 31.08 -7.88
N SER A 169 3.79 32.08 -8.27
CA SER A 169 4.75 32.76 -7.39
C SER A 169 4.17 34.13 -7.00
N ASP A 170 3.95 34.29 -5.71
CA ASP A 170 3.94 35.56 -4.98
C ASP A 170 2.92 36.63 -5.41
N SER A 171 1.68 36.50 -4.93
CA SER A 171 0.83 37.67 -4.71
C SER A 171 0.31 37.71 -3.27
N HIS A 172 0.45 38.89 -2.66
CA HIS A 172 0.15 39.23 -1.27
C HIS A 172 -1.37 39.21 -0.96
N PRO A 173 -1.77 39.15 0.33
CA PRO A 173 -3.09 38.65 0.76
C PRO A 173 -4.30 39.57 0.56
N HIS A 174 -4.17 40.72 -0.11
CA HIS A 174 -5.17 41.80 -0.02
C HIS A 174 -6.08 42.00 -1.25
N ASP A 175 -5.80 41.36 -2.38
CA ASP A 175 -6.46 41.70 -3.66
C ASP A 175 -7.70 40.87 -4.04
N LEU A 176 -8.19 39.99 -3.16
CA LEU A 176 -9.37 39.14 -3.47
C LEU A 176 -10.72 39.76 -3.06
N ARG A 177 -10.82 41.09 -2.94
CA ARG A 177 -12.08 41.78 -2.54
C ARG A 177 -12.62 42.79 -3.56
N ASP A 178 -12.08 42.90 -4.76
CA ASP A 178 -12.65 43.78 -5.78
C ASP A 178 -13.48 42.99 -6.81
N PRO A 179 -14.83 43.06 -6.78
CA PRO A 179 -15.70 42.41 -7.76
C PRO A 179 -15.66 43.06 -9.17
N ASN A 180 -14.94 44.17 -9.35
CA ASN A 180 -14.83 44.88 -10.64
C ASN A 180 -13.46 44.76 -11.32
N LEU A 181 -12.49 44.05 -10.73
CA LEU A 181 -11.22 43.77 -11.40
C LEU A 181 -11.44 42.73 -12.51
N ARG A 182 -11.73 43.20 -13.74
CA ARG A 182 -11.59 42.34 -14.92
C ARG A 182 -10.10 42.11 -15.16
N PRO A 183 -9.63 40.86 -15.30
CA PRO A 183 -8.26 40.62 -15.71
C PRO A 183 -8.09 41.16 -17.14
N SER A 184 -7.35 42.25 -17.28
CA SER A 184 -6.91 42.76 -18.57
C SER A 184 -5.93 41.76 -19.17
N CYS A 185 -6.40 40.92 -20.07
CA CYS A 185 -5.55 40.02 -20.84
C CYS A 185 -4.95 40.83 -22.00
N SER A 186 -3.78 41.42 -21.76
CA SER A 186 -2.96 42.00 -22.83
C SER A 186 -2.33 40.87 -23.63
N ILE A 187 -2.91 40.55 -24.79
CA ILE A 187 -2.31 39.65 -25.77
C ILE A 187 -1.28 40.48 -26.56
N ASN A 188 0.00 40.28 -26.29
CA ASN A 188 1.03 40.69 -27.23
C ASN A 188 1.08 39.66 -28.36
N GLN A 189 0.98 40.15 -29.61
CA GLN A 189 1.14 39.38 -30.84
C GLN A 189 2.56 38.82 -30.98
#